data_AF-K2GK21-F1
#
_entry.id   AF-K2GK21-F1
#
_cell.length_a   1.000
_cell.length_b   1.000
_cell.length_c   1.000
_cell.angle_alpha   90.00
_cell.angle_beta   90.00
_cell.angle_gamma   90.00
#
_symmetry.space_group_name_H-M   'P 1'
#
loop_
_entity.id
_entity.type
_entity.pdbx_description
1 polymer ?
#
loop_
_entity_poly.entity_id
_entity_poly.type
_entity_poly.pdbx_seq_one_letter_code
_entity_poly.pdbx_strand_id
1 'polypeptide(L)'
;MSIARGRELLTNEQRQSFIKVPEDELVVGTYYTFSNSDLELINKRRRDENRLGFAVQLAVLRHPGWSYTHIKNIPTSLLTYIANQINADPSSIRRYPQRENTLWDHLKEIRTKFKFVAFTLKEYRKTFKHLYQLALENGESMYLLDEGLKFLRKNKVILPAITTLERMV
;
A
#
# COMPACT_ATOMS: atom_id res chain seq x y z
N MET A 1 15.80 -23.40 -27.10
CA MET A 1 14.99 -23.78 -25.92
C MET A 1 14.01 -22.66 -25.64
N SER A 2 12.73 -22.90 -25.95
CA SER A 2 11.64 -21.97 -25.64
C SER A 2 11.38 -22.05 -24.14
N ILE A 3 11.69 -20.99 -23.41
CA ILE A 3 11.23 -20.84 -22.02
C ILE A 3 9.72 -20.74 -22.12
N ALA A 4 9.01 -21.79 -21.69
CA ALA A 4 7.57 -21.76 -21.57
C ALA A 4 7.20 -20.48 -20.79
N ARG A 5 6.51 -19.55 -21.45
CA ARG A 5 5.84 -18.44 -20.77
C ARG A 5 4.84 -19.10 -19.82
N GLY A 6 5.27 -19.29 -18.58
CA GLY A 6 4.51 -19.96 -17.55
C GLY A 6 3.13 -19.35 -17.46
N ARG A 7 2.11 -20.22 -17.38
CA ARG A 7 0.73 -19.86 -17.08
C ARG A 7 0.76 -18.89 -15.90
N GLU A 8 0.14 -17.72 -16.04
CA GLU A 8 0.10 -16.75 -14.96
C GLU A 8 -0.48 -17.40 -13.69
N LEU A 9 0.25 -17.28 -12.57
CA LEU A 9 -0.10 -17.96 -11.30
C LEU A 9 -1.46 -17.49 -10.78
N LEU A 10 -1.70 -16.18 -10.89
CA LEU A 10 -2.95 -15.55 -10.49
C LEU A 10 -3.72 -15.03 -11.70
N THR A 11 -5.05 -15.06 -11.62
CA THR A 11 -5.90 -14.27 -12.48
C THR A 11 -5.78 -12.78 -12.15
N ASN A 12 -6.21 -11.91 -13.08
CA ASN A 12 -6.26 -10.47 -12.80
C ASN A 12 -7.17 -10.13 -11.62
N GLU A 13 -8.27 -10.87 -11.44
CA GLU A 13 -9.19 -10.69 -10.31
C GLU A 13 -8.50 -11.03 -8.97
N GLN A 14 -7.76 -12.13 -8.91
CA GLN A 14 -6.96 -12.50 -7.73
C GLN A 14 -5.87 -11.46 -7.43
N ARG A 15 -5.20 -10.90 -8.44
CA ARG A 15 -4.26 -9.80 -8.24
C ARG A 15 -4.94 -8.56 -7.65
N GLN A 16 -6.12 -8.21 -8.16
CA GLN A 16 -6.87 -7.06 -7.68
C GLN A 16 -7.38 -7.26 -6.25
N SER A 17 -7.72 -8.48 -5.82
CA SER A 17 -8.18 -8.71 -4.46
C SER A 17 -7.12 -8.39 -3.40
N PHE A 18 -5.83 -8.57 -3.70
CA PHE A 18 -4.74 -8.17 -2.81
C PHE A 18 -4.52 -6.66 -2.75
N ILE A 19 -4.71 -5.95 -3.87
CA ILE A 19 -4.42 -4.52 -3.99
C ILE A 19 -5.61 -3.66 -3.53
N LYS A 20 -6.82 -4.23 -3.54
CA LYS A 20 -8.05 -3.51 -3.18
C LYS A 20 -7.98 -2.98 -1.75
N VAL A 21 -8.34 -1.71 -1.58
CA VAL A 21 -8.57 -1.12 -0.26
C VAL A 21 -9.93 -1.59 0.28
N PRO A 22 -10.07 -1.85 1.58
CA PRO A 22 -11.29 -2.37 2.16
C PRO A 22 -12.41 -1.31 2.12
N GLU A 23 -13.63 -1.78 1.95
CA GLU A 23 -14.86 -0.97 2.07
C GLU A 23 -15.60 -1.25 3.39
N ASP A 24 -15.25 -2.35 4.07
CA ASP A 24 -15.81 -2.71 5.37
C ASP A 24 -15.40 -1.69 6.45
N GLU A 25 -16.40 -1.15 7.16
CA GLU A 25 -16.19 -0.08 8.14
C GLU A 25 -15.29 -0.49 9.30
N LEU A 26 -15.36 -1.75 9.76
CA LEU A 26 -14.52 -2.25 10.85
C LEU A 26 -13.06 -2.33 10.41
N VAL A 27 -12.82 -2.83 9.20
CA VAL A 27 -11.47 -2.87 8.60
C VAL A 27 -10.95 -1.45 8.36
N VAL A 28 -11.79 -0.54 7.87
CA VAL A 28 -11.44 0.87 7.69
C VAL A 28 -11.04 1.51 9.02
N GLY A 29 -11.87 1.37 10.07
CA GLY A 29 -11.55 1.90 11.40
C GLY A 29 -10.26 1.34 11.99
N THR A 30 -9.94 0.08 11.70
CA THR A 30 -8.72 -0.58 12.18
C THR A 30 -7.45 -0.06 11.52
N TYR A 31 -7.47 0.12 10.19
CA TYR A 31 -6.24 0.41 9.43
C TYR A 31 -6.08 1.85 8.96
N TYR A 32 -7.15 2.64 8.94
CA TYR A 32 -7.18 3.98 8.33
C TYR A 32 -7.45 5.10 9.34
N THR A 33 -7.47 4.79 10.64
CA THR A 33 -7.50 5.79 11.71
C THR A 33 -6.10 6.36 11.94
N PHE A 34 -5.99 7.69 11.96
CA PHE A 34 -4.75 8.41 12.21
C PHE A 34 -4.54 8.67 13.69
N SER A 35 -3.31 8.52 14.15
CA SER A 35 -2.90 9.00 15.48
C SER A 35 -2.79 10.52 15.52
N ASN A 36 -2.73 11.11 16.71
CA ASN A 36 -2.48 12.55 16.88
C ASN A 36 -1.20 13.01 16.15
N SER A 37 -0.13 12.21 16.22
CA SER A 37 1.13 12.51 15.52
C SER A 37 1.00 12.48 13.99
N ASP A 38 0.12 11.64 13.46
CA ASP A 38 -0.19 11.60 12.03
C ASP A 38 -0.96 12.84 11.62
N LEU A 39 -1.98 13.22 12.41
CA LEU A 39 -2.80 14.40 12.17
C LEU A 39 -1.95 15.68 12.20
N GLU A 40 -1.06 15.82 13.18
CA GLU A 40 -0.11 16.94 13.25
C GLU A 40 0.77 17.01 12.01
N LEU A 41 1.26 15.86 11.52
CA LEU A 41 2.07 15.81 10.31
C LEU A 41 1.23 16.19 9.09
N ILE A 42 0.08 15.57 8.88
CA ILE A 42 -0.83 15.85 7.76
C ILE A 42 -1.18 17.35 7.70
N ASN A 43 -1.47 17.95 8.86
CA ASN A 43 -1.91 19.35 8.94
C ASN A 43 -0.81 20.39 8.70
N LYS A 44 0.45 19.98 8.48
CA LYS A 44 1.51 20.88 8.00
C LYS A 44 1.30 21.32 6.54
N ARG A 45 0.47 20.59 5.78
CA ARG A 45 0.20 20.90 4.37
C ARG A 45 -0.83 22.02 4.29
N ARG A 46 -0.61 22.93 3.34
CA ARG A 46 -1.61 23.93 2.96
C ARG A 46 -2.57 23.35 1.93
N ARG A 47 -3.84 23.75 2.03
CA ARG A 47 -4.98 23.33 1.17
C ARG A 47 -5.40 21.88 1.35
N ASP A 48 -6.70 21.65 1.21
CA ASP A 48 -7.31 20.34 1.43
C ASP A 48 -6.78 19.26 0.48
N GLU A 49 -6.56 19.58 -0.79
CA GLU A 49 -6.05 18.58 -1.75
C GLU A 49 -4.69 17.99 -1.34
N ASN A 50 -3.79 18.79 -0.77
CA ASN A 50 -2.47 18.31 -0.35
C ASN A 50 -2.54 17.58 1.00
N ARG A 51 -3.39 18.05 1.91
CA ARG A 51 -3.63 17.38 3.21
C ARG A 51 -4.23 16.00 2.98
N LEU A 52 -5.30 15.94 2.19
CA LEU A 52 -5.98 14.69 1.85
C LEU A 52 -5.08 13.77 1.02
N GLY A 53 -4.37 14.29 0.01
CA GLY A 53 -3.42 13.51 -0.77
C GLY A 53 -2.29 12.90 0.06
N PHE A 54 -1.74 13.66 1.02
CA PHE A 54 -0.73 13.14 1.95
C PHE A 54 -1.32 12.07 2.89
N ALA A 55 -2.51 12.33 3.46
CA ALA A 55 -3.21 11.40 4.34
C ALA A 55 -3.51 10.07 3.64
N VAL A 56 -4.03 10.12 2.41
CA VAL A 56 -4.31 8.94 1.61
C VAL A 56 -3.03 8.16 1.29
N GLN A 57 -1.94 8.83 0.89
CA GLN A 57 -0.65 8.15 0.68
C GLN A 57 -0.16 7.42 1.92
N LEU A 58 -0.24 8.05 3.09
CA LEU A 58 0.15 7.44 4.35
C LEU A 58 -0.70 6.21 4.64
N ALA A 59 -2.02 6.34 4.45
CA ALA A 59 -2.96 5.27 4.76
C ALA A 59 -2.76 4.05 3.85
N VAL A 60 -2.67 4.23 2.53
CA VAL A 60 -2.47 3.11 1.58
C VAL A 60 -1.12 2.40 1.75
N LEU A 61 -0.08 3.13 2.19
CA LEU A 61 1.21 2.54 2.54
C LEU A 61 1.17 1.72 3.84
N ARG A 62 0.27 2.05 4.77
CA ARG A 62 0.05 1.21 5.97
C ARG A 62 -0.77 -0.02 5.62
N HIS A 63 -1.84 0.16 4.87
CA HIS A 63 -2.69 -0.91 4.37
C HIS A 63 -3.37 -0.46 3.06
N PRO A 64 -3.30 -1.24 1.97
CA PRO A 64 -2.77 -2.61 1.88
C PRO A 64 -1.25 -2.71 1.76
N GLY A 65 -0.51 -1.60 1.72
CA GLY A 65 0.97 -1.56 1.73
C GLY A 65 1.62 -1.07 0.43
N TRP A 66 0.82 -0.82 -0.60
CA TRP A 66 1.29 -0.29 -1.87
C TRP A 66 1.31 1.24 -1.89
N SER A 67 2.15 1.82 -2.74
CA SER A 67 2.13 3.27 -2.96
C SER A 67 0.84 3.71 -3.64
N TYR A 68 0.47 4.96 -3.45
CA TYR A 68 -0.71 5.59 -4.07
C TYR A 68 -0.79 5.38 -5.59
N THR A 69 0.35 5.39 -6.29
CA THR A 69 0.41 5.15 -7.74
C THR A 69 0.01 3.74 -8.18
N HIS A 70 0.02 2.76 -7.27
CA HIS A 70 -0.43 1.39 -7.53
C HIS A 70 -1.93 1.19 -7.23
N ILE A 71 -2.51 2.04 -6.38
CA ILE A 71 -3.93 1.97 -6.02
C ILE A 71 -4.74 2.75 -7.05
N LYS A 72 -5.37 2.03 -7.99
CA LYS A 72 -6.10 2.66 -9.10
C LYS A 72 -7.43 3.29 -8.70
N ASN A 73 -8.08 2.76 -7.67
CA ASN A 73 -9.38 3.23 -7.22
C ASN A 73 -9.43 3.21 -5.69
N ILE A 74 -9.80 4.35 -5.11
CA ILE A 74 -10.01 4.52 -3.67
C ILE A 74 -11.50 4.84 -3.49
N PRO A 75 -12.27 3.97 -2.81
CA PRO A 75 -13.70 4.16 -2.60
C PRO A 75 -14.02 5.50 -1.96
N THR A 76 -15.14 6.10 -2.36
CA THR A 76 -15.62 7.36 -1.79
C THR A 76 -15.84 7.26 -0.29
N SER A 77 -16.32 6.12 0.22
CA SER A 77 -16.48 5.87 1.66
C SER A 77 -15.16 6.04 2.42
N LEU A 78 -14.09 5.46 1.90
CA LEU A 78 -12.75 5.58 2.48
C LEU A 78 -12.20 7.01 2.39
N LEU A 79 -12.39 7.68 1.25
CA LEU A 79 -11.98 9.08 1.10
C LEU A 79 -12.70 9.99 2.10
N THR A 80 -14.02 9.81 2.27
CA THR A 80 -14.82 10.54 3.26
C THR A 80 -14.34 10.25 4.68
N TYR A 81 -14.07 8.98 5.00
CA TYR A 81 -13.55 8.59 6.31
C TYR A 81 -12.22 9.28 6.64
N ILE A 82 -11.26 9.27 5.70
CA ILE A 82 -9.96 9.94 5.85
C ILE A 82 -10.13 11.46 5.93
N ALA A 83 -10.97 12.05 5.08
CA ALA A 83 -11.18 13.48 5.02
C ALA A 83 -11.82 14.04 6.31
N ASN A 84 -12.75 13.30 6.90
CA ASN A 84 -13.39 13.66 8.17
C ASN A 84 -12.39 13.78 9.32
N GLN A 85 -11.42 12.87 9.40
CA GLN A 85 -10.38 12.89 10.45
C GLN A 85 -9.51 14.15 10.40
N ILE A 86 -9.39 14.77 9.23
CA ILE A 86 -8.58 15.97 9.02
C ILE A 86 -9.43 17.22 8.73
N ASN A 87 -10.77 17.15 8.82
CA ASN A 87 -11.66 18.26 8.45
C ASN A 87 -11.29 18.87 7.08
N ALA A 88 -11.31 18.05 6.04
CA ALA A 88 -11.06 18.44 4.65
C ALA A 88 -12.23 18.03 3.75
N ASP A 89 -12.41 18.69 2.61
CA ASP A 89 -13.36 18.23 1.59
C ASP A 89 -12.84 16.94 0.91
N PRO A 90 -13.53 15.79 0.97
CA PRO A 90 -13.12 14.55 0.28
C PRO A 90 -13.02 14.73 -1.24
N SER A 91 -13.78 15.67 -1.80
CA SER A 91 -13.80 15.99 -3.22
C SER A 91 -12.50 16.65 -3.71
N SER A 92 -11.72 17.23 -2.78
CA SER A 92 -10.43 17.87 -3.05
C SER A 92 -9.38 16.90 -3.59
N ILE A 93 -9.51 15.59 -3.36
CA ILE A 93 -8.57 14.57 -3.88
C ILE A 93 -8.45 14.61 -5.41
N ARG A 94 -9.50 15.05 -6.12
CA ARG A 94 -9.50 15.18 -7.58
C ARG A 94 -8.48 16.20 -8.10
N ARG A 95 -8.05 17.13 -7.24
CA ARG A 95 -7.01 18.13 -7.55
C ARG A 95 -5.62 17.67 -7.11
N TYR A 96 -5.49 16.47 -6.54
CA TYR A 96 -4.23 15.93 -6.04
C TYR A 96 -3.64 14.87 -6.98
N PRO A 97 -2.34 14.95 -7.33
CA PRO A 97 -1.44 16.08 -7.09
C PRO A 97 -1.60 17.18 -8.16
N GLN A 98 -1.50 18.46 -7.78
CA GLN A 98 -1.47 19.55 -8.78
C GLN A 98 -0.15 19.59 -9.58
N ARG A 99 0.94 19.09 -8.99
CA ARG A 99 2.25 18.96 -9.62
C ARG A 99 2.80 17.58 -9.27
N GLU A 100 3.35 16.87 -10.25
CA GLU A 100 3.86 15.52 -10.04
C GLU A 100 4.89 15.46 -8.89
N ASN A 101 5.76 16.46 -8.79
CA ASN A 101 6.74 16.57 -7.70
C ASN A 101 6.11 16.53 -6.30
N THR A 102 4.90 17.08 -6.11
CA THR A 102 4.20 17.05 -4.81
C THR A 102 3.95 15.62 -4.35
N LEU A 103 3.56 14.72 -5.27
CA LEU A 103 3.31 13.32 -4.95
C LEU A 103 4.59 12.63 -4.46
N TRP A 104 5.72 12.90 -5.13
CA TRP A 104 7.01 12.31 -4.81
C TRP A 104 7.62 12.89 -3.53
N ASP A 105 7.48 14.19 -3.30
CA ASP A 105 7.92 14.85 -2.07
C ASP A 105 7.15 14.33 -0.85
N HIS A 106 5.84 14.17 -0.98
CA HIS A 106 5.01 13.54 0.05
C HIS A 106 5.46 12.12 0.36
N LEU A 107 5.67 11.29 -0.66
CA LEU A 107 6.14 9.91 -0.49
C LEU A 107 7.51 9.87 0.20
N LYS A 108 8.44 10.75 -0.19
CA LYS A 108 9.77 10.88 0.42
C LYS A 108 9.68 11.24 1.90
N GLU A 109 8.80 12.19 2.24
CA GLU A 109 8.60 12.58 3.64
C GLU A 109 7.97 11.46 4.46
N ILE A 110 6.93 10.78 3.95
CA ILE A 110 6.30 9.64 4.60
C ILE A 110 7.33 8.55 4.90
N ARG A 111 8.17 8.20 3.92
CA ARG A 111 9.25 7.23 4.11
C ARG A 111 10.21 7.63 5.22
N THR A 112 10.59 8.89 5.25
CA THR A 112 11.55 9.42 6.24
C THR A 112 10.98 9.42 7.66
N LYS A 113 9.72 9.85 7.81
CA LYS A 113 9.04 9.99 9.11
C LYS A 113 8.59 8.65 9.67
N PHE A 114 8.00 7.79 8.84
CA PHE A 114 7.43 6.51 9.25
C PHE A 114 8.33 5.29 8.99
N LYS A 115 9.57 5.55 8.55
CA LYS A 115 10.62 4.53 8.33
C LYS A 115 10.24 3.46 7.30
N PHE A 116 9.43 3.83 6.30
CA PHE A 116 9.17 2.95 5.17
C PHE A 116 10.41 2.83 4.27
N VAL A 117 10.75 1.59 3.90
CA VAL A 117 11.87 1.27 3.04
C VAL A 117 11.40 0.79 1.67
N ALA A 118 12.20 1.02 0.64
CA ALA A 118 11.90 0.53 -0.70
C ALA A 118 12.14 -0.99 -0.77
N PHE A 119 11.39 -1.68 -1.64
CA PHE A 119 11.68 -3.06 -1.98
C PHE A 119 12.94 -3.14 -2.84
N THR A 120 14.01 -3.73 -2.28
CA THR A 120 15.32 -3.88 -2.93
C THR A 120 15.71 -5.36 -2.98
N LEU A 121 16.83 -5.70 -3.62
CA LEU A 121 17.35 -7.07 -3.63
C LEU A 121 17.57 -7.65 -2.22
N LYS A 122 17.91 -6.80 -1.24
CA LYS A 122 18.03 -7.20 0.16
C LYS A 122 16.68 -7.70 0.69
N GLU A 123 15.61 -6.95 0.46
CA GLU A 123 14.28 -7.29 0.96
C GLU A 123 13.64 -8.43 0.16
N TYR A 124 13.94 -8.54 -1.13
CA TYR A 124 13.63 -9.72 -1.94
C TYR A 124 14.22 -11.00 -1.30
N ARG A 125 15.52 -11.02 -1.00
CA ARG A 125 16.17 -12.20 -0.41
C ARG A 125 15.60 -12.59 0.94
N LYS A 126 15.30 -11.61 1.81
CA LYS A 126 14.66 -11.87 3.11
C LYS A 126 13.26 -12.46 2.94
N THR A 127 12.47 -11.87 2.05
CA THR A 127 11.09 -12.32 1.79
C THR A 127 11.10 -13.71 1.17
N PHE A 128 11.98 -13.97 0.20
CA PHE A 128 12.14 -15.30 -0.39
C PHE A 128 12.49 -16.36 0.64
N LYS A 129 13.47 -16.07 1.52
CA LYS A 129 13.86 -16.98 2.61
C LYS A 129 12.67 -17.26 3.54
N HIS A 130 11.88 -16.24 3.87
CA HIS A 130 10.70 -16.40 4.71
C HIS A 130 9.64 -17.28 4.04
N LEU A 131 9.29 -17.00 2.79
CA LEU A 131 8.32 -17.78 2.03
C LEU A 131 8.76 -19.22 1.81
N TYR A 132 10.04 -19.44 1.53
CA TYR A 132 10.60 -20.78 1.37
C TYR A 132 10.38 -21.65 2.61
N GLN A 133 10.52 -21.10 3.82
CA GLN A 133 10.24 -21.85 5.05
C GLN A 133 8.76 -22.21 5.18
N LEU A 134 7.85 -21.27 4.87
CA LEU A 134 6.41 -21.55 4.91
C LEU A 134 5.99 -22.57 3.85
N ALA A 135 6.60 -22.55 2.67
CA ALA A 135 6.30 -23.45 1.57
C ALA A 135 6.62 -24.93 1.89
N LEU A 136 7.54 -25.19 2.83
CA LEU A 136 7.82 -26.55 3.31
C LEU A 136 6.62 -27.15 4.07
N GLU A 137 5.76 -26.32 4.64
CA GLU A 137 4.56 -26.72 5.39
C GLU A 137 3.29 -26.58 4.55
N ASN A 138 3.14 -25.46 3.84
CA ASN A 138 2.00 -25.18 2.96
C ASN A 138 2.47 -24.46 1.68
N GLY A 139 2.48 -25.20 0.58
CA GLY A 139 2.85 -24.71 -0.76
C GLY A 139 1.73 -23.98 -1.52
N GLU A 140 0.57 -23.73 -0.90
CA GLU A 140 -0.53 -23.05 -1.59
C GLU A 140 -0.16 -21.59 -1.90
N SER A 141 -0.25 -21.22 -3.17
CA SER A 141 0.25 -19.93 -3.65
C SER A 141 -0.46 -18.72 -3.06
N MET A 142 -1.79 -18.80 -2.86
CA MET A 142 -2.56 -17.71 -2.27
C MET A 142 -2.16 -17.45 -0.82
N TYR A 143 -1.94 -18.51 -0.06
CA TYR A 143 -1.45 -18.44 1.32
C TYR A 143 -0.06 -17.80 1.38
N LEU A 144 0.89 -18.29 0.57
CA LEU A 144 2.25 -17.76 0.53
C LEU A 144 2.29 -16.28 0.11
N LEU A 145 1.44 -15.87 -0.84
CA LEU A 145 1.32 -14.47 -1.22
C LEU A 145 0.81 -13.60 -0.08
N ASP A 146 -0.25 -14.01 0.62
CA ASP A 146 -0.80 -13.27 1.75
C ASP A 146 0.24 -13.12 2.88
N GLU A 147 0.95 -14.20 3.22
CA GLU A 147 2.03 -14.17 4.20
C GLU A 147 3.21 -13.30 3.76
N GLY A 148 3.58 -13.34 2.48
CA GLY A 148 4.62 -12.47 1.92
C GLY A 148 4.27 -10.98 2.04
N LEU A 149 3.01 -10.63 1.76
CA LEU A 149 2.49 -9.27 1.90
C LEU A 149 2.48 -8.83 3.38
N LYS A 150 2.02 -9.70 4.30
CA LYS A 150 2.06 -9.45 5.75
C LYS A 150 3.49 -9.24 6.24
N PHE A 151 4.41 -10.11 5.81
CA PHE A 151 5.83 -10.01 6.17
C PHE A 151 6.43 -8.68 5.74
N LEU A 152 6.20 -8.25 4.50
CA LEU A 152 6.71 -6.97 3.99
C LEU A 152 6.11 -5.77 4.73
N ARG A 153 4.79 -5.75 4.95
CA ARG A 153 4.12 -4.70 5.74
C ARG A 153 4.68 -4.60 7.16
N LYS A 154 4.85 -5.74 7.84
CA LYS A 154 5.42 -5.82 9.20
C LYS A 154 6.82 -5.21 9.24
N ASN A 155 7.61 -5.42 8.19
CA ASN A 155 8.96 -4.86 8.04
C ASN A 155 8.99 -3.44 7.44
N LYS A 156 7.82 -2.78 7.30
CA LYS A 156 7.68 -1.43 6.70
C LYS A 156 8.28 -1.32 5.30
N VAL A 157 8.24 -2.40 4.52
CA VAL A 157 8.67 -2.39 3.13
C VAL A 157 7.49 -1.95 2.25
N ILE A 158 7.69 -0.94 1.41
CA ILE A 158 6.73 -0.55 0.38
C ILE A 158 6.61 -1.71 -0.60
N LEU A 159 5.39 -2.23 -0.77
CA LEU A 159 5.17 -3.41 -1.58
C LEU A 159 5.56 -3.20 -3.04
N PRO A 160 6.29 -4.14 -3.66
CA PRO A 160 6.56 -4.10 -5.10
C PRO A 160 5.28 -4.46 -5.88
N ALA A 161 5.32 -4.38 -7.21
CA ALA A 161 4.24 -4.91 -8.04
C ALA A 161 3.92 -6.37 -7.65
N ILE A 162 2.63 -6.74 -7.62
CA ILE A 162 2.20 -8.08 -7.19
C ILE A 162 2.87 -9.20 -8.00
N THR A 163 3.12 -8.96 -9.29
CA THR A 163 3.83 -9.89 -10.18
C THR A 163 5.28 -10.15 -9.78
N THR A 164 5.90 -9.26 -9.00
CA THR A 164 7.22 -9.49 -8.41
C THR A 164 7.14 -10.50 -7.28
N LEU A 165 6.07 -10.45 -6.47
CA LEU A 165 5.83 -11.41 -5.39
C LEU A 165 5.36 -12.77 -5.92
N GLU A 166 4.54 -12.79 -6.97
CA GLU A 166 4.13 -14.03 -7.66
C GLU A 166 5.33 -14.87 -8.13
N ARG A 167 6.46 -14.24 -8.46
CA ARG A 167 7.69 -14.94 -8.87
C ARG A 167 8.49 -15.54 -7.72
N MET A 168 8.10 -15.26 -6.47
CA MET A 168 8.79 -15.71 -5.26
C MET A 168 8.10 -16.91 -4.60
N VAL A 169 6.92 -17.27 -5.12
CA VAL A 169 6.00 -18.26 -4.58
C VAL A 169 5.98 -19.46 -5.52
#